data_AF-A0A542B9S7-F1
#
_entry.id   AF-A0A542B9S7-F1
#
_cell.length_a   1.000
_cell.length_b   1.000
_cell.length_c   1.000
_cell.angle_alpha   90.00
_cell.angle_beta   90.00
_cell.angle_gamma   90.00
#
_symmetry.space_group_name_H-M   'P 1'
#
loop_
_entity.id
_entity.type
_entity.pdbx_description
1 polymer ?
#
loop_
_entity_poly.entity_id
_entity_poly.type
_entity_poly.pdbx_seq_one_letter_code
_entity_poly.pdbx_strand_id
1 'polypeptide(L)'
;MTEVLSGQDLIDAGVKQGKWFGRALAAGNALLEKGGSFEEAIAVARSFAPPPATPLYEAGTVPFHLNIEAETPEEAANIESVVLSMTELMRTPVIRAGAVMPDACPAGPIGTIPVGGVAVSEGIHPGMHSADICCSMAISVFPGVAPATLLDTVQAVTHFGPGGRPRGQQIRPPAEVMQRFSANPLLSDITSAAIEHFGTQGDGNHFAYVGTLKSSGETALVTHHGSRGPGARLYSKGMRVAENFRRLLSPETAPQNAWIPADTREGDDYWAALQAIREWTKQNHLVIHDMAAERLSAHVADRFWNEHNFVFRRSDGLFYHGKGATPAFDNWAEDATDLTLIPLNMAEPVLIVRGNNAANGLGFSPHGAGRNFSRTQHRRMQAGRTDAEIFAEETKAIDARFFSGVTDISELPSAYKSAASVRRQIEHYGLAEVVDEVLPHGCIMAGDWEKDAPWRKKKQRRQEQGAGRVDTLSEAGG
;
A
#
# COMPACT_ATOMS: atom_id res chain seq x y z
N MET A 1 14.89 -51.79 31.22
CA MET A 1 14.01 -50.95 30.38
C MET A 1 14.88 -49.83 29.86
N THR A 2 14.94 -49.60 28.56
CA THR A 2 15.63 -48.43 27.99
C THR A 2 14.87 -47.20 28.48
N GLU A 3 15.54 -46.25 29.12
CA GLU A 3 14.92 -44.97 29.49
C GLU A 3 14.41 -44.27 28.23
N VAL A 4 13.25 -43.63 28.32
CA VAL A 4 12.62 -42.90 27.22
C VAL A 4 12.42 -41.47 27.68
N LEU A 5 13.00 -40.52 26.95
CA LEU A 5 12.78 -39.09 27.13
C LEU A 5 11.36 -38.74 26.69
N SER A 6 10.54 -38.25 27.62
CA SER A 6 9.18 -37.79 27.40
C SER A 6 9.09 -36.26 27.32
N GLY A 7 7.95 -35.76 26.84
CA GLY A 7 7.69 -34.32 26.84
C GLY A 7 7.64 -33.73 28.26
N GLN A 8 7.22 -34.50 29.27
CA GLN A 8 7.17 -34.04 30.65
C GLN A 8 8.59 -33.81 31.19
N ASP A 9 9.55 -34.67 30.83
CA ASP A 9 10.94 -34.54 31.27
C ASP A 9 11.58 -33.23 30.76
N LEU A 10 11.24 -32.80 29.54
CA LEU A 10 11.67 -31.51 29.02
C LEU A 10 11.02 -30.35 29.77
N ILE A 11 9.72 -30.44 30.08
CA ILE A 11 9.00 -29.40 30.83
C ILE A 11 9.56 -29.27 32.24
N ASP A 12 9.81 -30.39 32.92
CA ASP A 12 10.41 -30.44 34.26
C ASP A 12 11.84 -29.90 34.25
N ALA A 13 12.55 -30.07 33.12
CA ALA A 13 13.85 -29.44 32.86
C ALA A 13 13.75 -27.94 32.48
N GLY A 14 12.59 -27.30 32.66
CA GLY A 14 12.37 -25.86 32.45
C GLY A 14 12.18 -25.45 30.98
N VAL A 15 11.97 -26.40 30.08
CA VAL A 15 11.82 -26.14 28.65
C VAL A 15 10.35 -25.81 28.32
N LYS A 16 10.11 -24.66 27.68
CA LYS A 16 8.77 -24.31 27.20
C LYS A 16 8.33 -25.23 26.05
N GLN A 17 7.17 -25.86 26.23
CA GLN A 17 6.56 -26.74 25.22
C GLN A 17 6.35 -26.01 23.89
N GLY A 18 6.62 -26.68 22.76
CA GLY A 18 6.39 -26.13 21.43
C GLY A 18 6.39 -27.18 20.32
N LYS A 19 6.06 -26.78 19.09
CA LYS A 19 6.02 -27.68 17.90
C LYS A 19 7.34 -28.41 17.64
N TRP A 20 8.44 -27.86 18.15
CA TRP A 20 9.79 -28.43 18.06
C TRP A 20 10.04 -29.60 19.02
N PHE A 21 9.14 -29.88 19.98
CA PHE A 21 9.28 -31.01 20.90
C PHE A 21 9.35 -32.35 20.17
N GLY A 22 8.57 -32.56 19.10
CA GLY A 22 8.56 -33.83 18.38
C GLY A 22 9.96 -34.21 17.85
N ARG A 23 10.64 -33.27 17.18
CA ARG A 23 12.01 -33.47 16.69
C ARG A 23 13.03 -33.58 17.84
N ALA A 24 12.84 -32.81 18.91
CA ALA A 24 13.73 -32.83 20.07
C ALA A 24 13.68 -34.16 20.82
N LEU A 25 12.47 -34.68 21.03
CA LEU A 25 12.23 -35.98 21.65
C LEU A 25 12.75 -37.12 20.76
N ALA A 26 12.57 -37.04 19.44
CA ALA A 26 13.12 -38.02 18.51
C ALA A 26 14.66 -38.05 18.57
N ALA A 27 15.32 -36.88 18.58
CA ALA A 27 16.77 -36.79 18.67
C ALA A 27 17.31 -37.25 20.02
N GLY A 28 16.67 -36.86 21.13
CA GLY A 28 17.04 -37.28 22.48
C GLY A 28 16.87 -38.80 22.68
N ASN A 29 15.75 -39.37 22.24
CA ASN A 29 15.52 -40.81 22.33
C ASN A 29 16.47 -41.61 21.43
N ALA A 30 16.81 -41.11 20.24
CA ALA A 30 17.81 -41.74 19.38
C ALA A 30 19.22 -41.74 20.02
N LEU A 31 19.51 -40.81 20.94
CA LEU A 31 20.75 -40.82 21.72
C LEU A 31 20.71 -41.86 22.84
N LEU A 32 19.58 -41.97 23.55
CA LEU A 32 19.37 -42.98 24.59
C LEU A 32 19.48 -44.41 24.03
N GLU A 33 18.92 -44.65 22.85
CA GLU A 33 19.03 -45.93 22.14
C GLU A 33 20.49 -46.31 21.80
N LYS A 34 21.36 -45.31 21.64
CA LYS A 34 22.80 -45.50 21.37
C LYS A 34 23.65 -45.61 22.64
N GLY A 35 23.02 -45.67 23.82
CA GLY A 35 23.69 -45.77 25.10
C GLY A 35 24.15 -44.43 25.69
N GLY A 36 23.68 -43.30 25.17
CA GLY A 36 23.88 -42.00 25.81
C GLY A 36 23.09 -41.86 27.11
N SER A 37 23.53 -40.96 27.98
CA SER A 37 22.87 -40.67 29.25
C SER A 37 21.61 -39.82 29.09
N PHE A 38 20.74 -39.85 30.11
CA PHE A 38 19.54 -39.02 30.17
C PHE A 38 19.85 -37.51 30.13
N GLU A 39 20.96 -37.09 30.75
CA GLU A 39 21.42 -35.71 30.74
C GLU A 39 21.84 -35.27 29.32
N GLU A 40 22.59 -36.11 28.60
CA GLU A 40 22.97 -35.84 27.22
C GLU A 40 21.75 -35.81 26.29
N ALA A 41 20.74 -36.67 26.53
CA ALA A 41 19.50 -36.69 25.76
C ALA A 41 18.70 -35.39 25.95
N ILE A 42 18.63 -34.86 27.18
CA ILE A 42 18.05 -33.54 27.48
C ILE A 42 18.87 -32.43 26.81
N ALA A 43 20.20 -32.49 26.85
CA ALA A 43 21.06 -31.50 26.23
C ALA A 43 20.88 -31.45 24.69
N VAL A 44 20.82 -32.61 24.05
CA VAL A 44 20.51 -32.73 22.61
C VAL A 44 19.12 -32.20 22.34
N ALA A 45 18.10 -32.58 23.10
CA ALA A 45 16.75 -32.07 22.91
C ALA A 45 16.67 -30.54 23.07
N ARG A 46 17.38 -29.95 24.05
CA ARG A 46 17.47 -28.50 24.25
C ARG A 46 18.10 -27.76 23.08
N SER A 47 19.01 -28.38 22.33
CA SER A 47 19.58 -27.77 21.11
C SER A 47 18.55 -27.49 20.01
N PHE A 48 17.37 -28.12 20.08
CA PHE A 48 16.25 -27.87 19.17
C PHE A 48 15.31 -26.75 19.64
N ALA A 49 15.52 -26.20 20.84
CA ALA A 49 14.74 -25.09 21.36
C ALA A 49 14.94 -23.85 20.47
N PRO A 50 13.87 -23.06 20.23
CA PRO A 50 14.04 -21.80 19.54
C PRO A 50 14.92 -20.86 20.37
N PRO A 51 15.62 -19.91 19.72
CA PRO A 51 16.34 -18.87 20.44
C PRO A 51 15.39 -18.11 21.37
N PRO A 52 15.90 -17.49 22.44
CA PRO A 52 15.10 -16.62 23.29
C PRO A 52 14.36 -15.56 22.48
N ALA A 53 13.15 -15.21 22.91
CA ALA A 53 12.41 -14.11 22.31
C ALA A 53 13.21 -12.81 22.43
N THR A 54 13.25 -12.05 21.35
CA THR A 54 13.86 -10.74 21.26
C THR A 54 12.90 -9.71 21.87
N PRO A 55 13.29 -8.98 22.93
CA PRO A 55 12.45 -7.96 23.53
C PRO A 55 12.34 -6.73 22.62
N LEU A 56 11.29 -5.93 22.83
CA LEU A 56 11.18 -4.60 22.21
C LEU A 56 12.35 -3.71 22.62
N TYR A 57 12.73 -2.77 21.75
CA TYR A 57 13.61 -1.69 22.17
C TYR A 57 12.88 -0.74 23.13
N GLU A 58 13.65 -0.14 24.04
CA GLU A 58 13.18 0.99 24.83
C GLU A 58 12.82 2.16 23.90
N ALA A 59 11.79 2.93 24.25
CA ALA A 59 11.34 4.06 23.45
C ALA A 59 12.50 5.07 23.27
N GLY A 60 12.72 5.52 22.04
CA GLY A 60 13.81 6.44 21.68
C GLY A 60 15.16 5.77 21.38
N THR A 61 15.28 4.44 21.50
CA THR A 61 16.53 3.73 21.14
C THR A 61 16.87 3.87 19.67
N VAL A 62 15.87 3.72 18.79
CA VAL A 62 16.03 3.87 17.34
C VAL A 62 15.44 5.23 16.94
N PRO A 63 16.25 6.19 16.47
CA PRO A 63 15.75 7.50 16.08
C PRO A 63 15.03 7.44 14.73
N PHE A 64 14.19 8.44 14.49
CA PHE A 64 13.61 8.70 13.18
C PHE A 64 13.65 10.19 12.85
N HIS A 65 13.68 10.50 11.55
CA HIS A 65 13.66 11.88 11.06
C HIS A 65 12.22 12.38 10.88
N LEU A 66 11.99 13.64 11.23
CA LEU A 66 10.70 14.33 11.06
C LEU A 66 10.87 15.44 10.02
N ASN A 67 10.36 15.20 8.80
CA ASN A 67 10.40 16.18 7.70
C ASN A 67 9.00 16.74 7.44
N ILE A 68 8.36 17.24 8.49
CA ILE A 68 6.99 17.74 8.42
C ILE A 68 6.76 18.85 9.45
N GLU A 69 6.09 19.91 9.01
CA GLU A 69 5.64 21.03 9.82
C GLU A 69 4.13 21.22 9.70
N ALA A 70 3.53 21.72 10.79
CA ALA A 70 2.14 22.11 10.82
C ALA A 70 1.97 23.61 10.59
N GLU A 71 0.99 23.97 9.76
CA GLU A 71 0.51 25.33 9.56
C GLU A 71 -0.86 25.56 10.22
N THR A 72 -1.53 24.49 10.63
CA THR A 72 -2.84 24.54 11.29
C THR A 72 -2.87 23.70 12.58
N PRO A 73 -3.77 24.00 13.53
CA PRO A 73 -3.97 23.16 14.72
C PRO A 73 -4.32 21.70 14.38
N GLU A 74 -5.09 21.49 13.31
CA GLU A 74 -5.46 20.15 12.83
C GLU A 74 -4.24 19.38 12.32
N GLU A 75 -3.36 20.04 11.58
CA GLU A 75 -2.09 19.45 11.15
C GLU A 75 -1.18 19.14 12.33
N ALA A 76 -1.11 20.01 13.34
CA ALA A 76 -0.33 19.76 14.55
C ALA A 76 -0.81 18.49 15.28
N ALA A 77 -2.12 18.31 15.44
CA ALA A 77 -2.69 17.10 16.05
C ALA A 77 -2.40 15.83 15.22
N ASN A 78 -2.43 15.94 13.89
CA ASN A 78 -2.04 14.83 13.00
C ASN A 78 -0.56 14.46 13.16
N ILE A 79 0.32 15.47 13.22
CA ILE A 79 1.77 15.25 13.43
C ILE A 79 2.04 14.58 14.78
N GLU A 80 1.38 15.01 15.85
CA GLU A 80 1.50 14.37 17.16
C GLU A 80 1.11 12.88 17.11
N SER A 81 0.02 12.55 16.43
CA SER A 81 -0.41 11.16 16.23
C SER A 81 0.58 10.34 15.38
N VAL A 82 1.17 10.96 14.35
CA VAL A 82 2.23 10.37 13.52
C VAL A 82 3.48 10.10 14.35
N VAL A 83 3.94 11.07 15.15
CA VAL A 83 5.10 10.96 16.04
C VAL A 83 4.89 9.87 17.08
N LEU A 84 3.71 9.80 17.70
CA LEU A 84 3.37 8.75 18.66
C LEU A 84 3.43 7.36 18.00
N SER A 85 2.88 7.23 16.79
CA SER A 85 2.88 5.97 16.06
C SER A 85 4.28 5.54 15.63
N MET A 86 5.09 6.47 15.13
CA MET A 86 6.50 6.21 14.78
C MET A 86 7.33 5.85 16.01
N THR A 87 7.13 6.52 17.14
CA THR A 87 7.83 6.22 18.39
C THR A 87 7.58 4.78 18.84
N GLU A 88 6.33 4.31 18.77
CA GLU A 88 5.99 2.92 19.08
C GLU A 88 6.50 1.94 18.00
N LEU A 89 6.40 2.30 16.72
CA LEU A 89 6.92 1.48 15.61
C LEU A 89 8.42 1.20 15.78
N MET A 90 9.21 2.23 16.11
CA MET A 90 10.68 2.15 16.27
C MET A 90 11.13 1.23 17.41
N ARG A 91 10.21 0.79 18.29
CA ARG A 91 10.50 -0.21 19.32
C ARG A 91 10.54 -1.63 18.78
N THR A 92 10.07 -1.84 17.55
CA THR A 92 10.06 -3.15 16.91
C THR A 92 11.50 -3.66 16.75
N PRO A 93 11.82 -4.87 17.25
CA PRO A 93 13.14 -5.46 17.07
C PRO A 93 13.41 -5.58 15.57
N VAL A 94 14.67 -5.48 15.16
CA VAL A 94 15.10 -5.46 13.74
C VAL A 94 14.85 -4.16 12.96
N ILE A 95 14.18 -3.14 13.51
CA ILE A 95 14.18 -1.80 12.90
C ILE A 95 15.49 -1.07 13.20
N ARG A 96 16.01 -0.31 12.22
CA ARG A 96 17.30 0.39 12.28
C ARG A 96 17.19 1.90 12.11
N ALA A 97 16.17 2.39 11.39
CA ALA A 97 15.91 3.81 11.22
C ALA A 97 14.47 4.03 10.74
N GLY A 98 13.97 5.27 10.89
CA GLY A 98 12.72 5.71 10.28
C GLY A 98 12.78 7.15 9.76
N ALA A 99 11.84 7.51 8.90
CA ALA A 99 11.62 8.88 8.47
C ALA A 99 10.15 9.15 8.23
N VAL A 100 9.74 10.41 8.39
CA VAL A 100 8.40 10.92 8.13
C VAL A 100 8.50 12.01 7.08
N MET A 101 7.64 11.93 6.06
CA MET A 101 7.57 12.84 4.92
C MET A 101 6.53 13.96 5.15
N PRO A 102 6.57 15.08 4.38
CA PRO A 102 5.65 16.22 4.56
C PRO A 102 4.16 15.88 4.41
N ASP A 103 3.86 14.84 3.64
CA ASP A 103 2.51 14.34 3.35
C ASP A 103 2.00 13.35 4.40
N ALA A 104 2.75 13.13 5.48
CA ALA A 104 2.41 12.11 6.43
C ALA A 104 1.07 12.34 7.13
N CYS A 105 0.33 11.25 7.34
CA CYS A 105 -0.91 11.27 8.09
C CYS A 105 -1.13 9.97 8.89
N PRO A 106 -1.92 10.01 9.99
CA PRO A 106 -2.18 8.84 10.82
C PRO A 106 -2.81 7.70 10.04
N ALA A 107 -2.37 6.47 10.31
CA ALA A 107 -2.89 5.28 9.64
C ALA A 107 -3.13 4.16 10.64
N GLY A 108 -4.39 3.91 10.99
CA GLY A 108 -4.74 2.82 11.91
C GLY A 108 -4.34 3.10 13.37
N PRO A 109 -4.17 2.05 14.20
CA PRO A 109 -3.82 2.20 15.62
C PRO A 109 -2.36 2.63 15.81
N ILE A 110 -2.04 3.12 17.01
CA ILE A 110 -0.68 3.48 17.43
C ILE A 110 0.31 2.35 17.14
N GLY A 111 1.50 2.71 16.68
CA GLY A 111 2.54 1.78 16.28
C GLY A 111 2.42 1.28 14.84
N THR A 112 1.35 1.63 14.12
CA THR A 112 1.28 1.38 12.68
C THR A 112 2.10 2.42 11.94
N ILE A 113 2.84 2.02 10.90
CA ILE A 113 3.53 2.99 10.05
C ILE A 113 2.51 3.98 9.43
N PRO A 114 2.73 5.29 9.59
CA PRO A 114 1.86 6.31 8.99
C PRO A 114 1.97 6.25 7.45
N VAL A 115 0.97 6.79 6.76
CA VAL A 115 1.18 7.19 5.35
C VAL A 115 2.22 8.33 5.37
N GLY A 116 3.11 8.42 4.37
CA GLY A 116 4.28 9.29 4.42
C GLY A 116 5.42 8.75 5.30
N GLY A 117 5.34 7.48 5.73
CA GLY A 117 6.33 6.87 6.61
C GLY A 117 7.33 5.99 5.86
N VAL A 118 8.59 6.03 6.32
CA VAL A 118 9.65 5.10 5.91
C VAL A 118 10.19 4.37 7.14
N ALA A 119 10.38 3.05 7.04
CA ALA A 119 11.01 2.23 8.08
C ALA A 119 12.07 1.30 7.47
N VAL A 120 13.27 1.33 8.04
CA VAL A 120 14.42 0.49 7.63
C VAL A 120 14.56 -0.67 8.58
N SER A 121 14.62 -1.90 8.06
CA SER A 121 14.64 -3.11 8.88
C SER A 121 15.50 -4.22 8.28
N GLU A 122 15.97 -5.13 9.13
CA GLU A 122 16.66 -6.37 8.71
C GLU A 122 15.68 -7.45 8.19
N GLY A 123 14.38 -7.30 8.47
CA GLY A 123 13.33 -8.20 8.03
C GLY A 123 12.29 -7.51 7.15
N ILE A 124 11.45 -8.30 6.47
CA ILE A 124 10.37 -7.79 5.62
C ILE A 124 9.09 -7.70 6.45
N HIS A 125 8.48 -6.53 6.53
CA HIS A 125 7.27 -6.25 7.29
C HIS A 125 6.08 -6.01 6.35
N PRO A 126 5.18 -6.99 6.17
CA PRO A 126 4.01 -6.81 5.30
C PRO A 126 3.17 -5.60 5.71
N GLY A 127 2.98 -5.39 7.02
CA GLY A 127 2.22 -4.29 7.58
C GLY A 127 2.80 -2.90 7.29
N MET A 128 4.06 -2.81 6.85
CA MET A 128 4.73 -1.54 6.62
C MET A 128 4.64 -1.01 5.18
N HIS A 129 4.11 -1.77 4.22
CA HIS A 129 3.86 -1.30 2.84
C HIS A 129 2.38 -1.32 2.43
N SER A 130 1.49 -1.73 3.34
CA SER A 130 0.02 -1.84 3.15
C SER A 130 -0.48 -2.97 2.23
N ALA A 131 -1.82 -3.15 2.21
CA ALA A 131 -2.49 -4.16 1.41
C ALA A 131 -2.52 -3.84 -0.09
N ASP A 132 -2.45 -2.56 -0.47
CA ASP A 132 -2.30 -2.17 -1.87
C ASP A 132 -0.81 -2.13 -2.23
N ILE A 133 -0.23 -3.33 -2.27
CA ILE A 133 1.20 -3.54 -2.54
C ILE A 133 1.55 -2.88 -3.86
N CYS A 134 2.66 -2.15 -3.89
CA CYS A 134 3.12 -1.44 -5.08
C CYS A 134 2.02 -0.51 -5.63
N CYS A 135 1.23 0.17 -4.78
CA CYS A 135 0.53 1.36 -5.25
C CYS A 135 1.58 2.30 -5.88
N SER A 136 1.27 2.80 -7.08
CA SER A 136 2.24 3.44 -7.94
C SER A 136 1.60 4.45 -8.88
N MET A 137 2.46 5.26 -9.48
CA MET A 137 2.16 6.26 -10.49
C MET A 137 2.82 5.85 -11.80
N ALA A 138 2.16 6.09 -12.94
CA ALA A 138 2.79 5.96 -14.26
C ALA A 138 2.36 7.10 -15.16
N ILE A 139 3.25 7.57 -16.03
CA ILE A 139 2.98 8.63 -17.02
C ILE A 139 3.27 8.15 -18.43
N SER A 140 2.54 8.67 -19.41
CA SER A 140 2.90 8.61 -20.82
C SER A 140 2.58 9.92 -21.51
N VAL A 141 3.48 10.37 -22.39
CA VAL A 141 3.37 11.62 -23.15
C VAL A 141 2.82 11.32 -24.54
N PHE A 142 1.80 12.06 -24.96
CA PHE A 142 1.04 11.92 -26.21
C PHE A 142 1.14 13.20 -27.06
N PRO A 143 2.26 13.44 -27.76
CA PRO A 143 2.41 14.64 -28.58
C PRO A 143 1.30 14.77 -29.63
N GLY A 144 0.80 15.99 -29.82
CA GLY A 144 -0.21 16.29 -30.84
C GLY A 144 -1.62 15.78 -30.52
N VAL A 145 -1.84 15.08 -29.41
CA VAL A 145 -3.18 14.69 -28.95
C VAL A 145 -3.76 15.79 -28.07
N ALA A 146 -5.01 16.22 -28.29
CA ALA A 146 -5.65 17.19 -27.42
C ALA A 146 -6.02 16.58 -26.05
N PRO A 147 -5.84 17.29 -24.92
CA PRO A 147 -6.16 16.76 -23.59
C PRO A 147 -7.59 16.22 -23.45
N ALA A 148 -8.59 16.94 -23.97
CA ALA A 148 -9.99 16.49 -23.92
C ALA A 148 -10.21 15.17 -24.66
N THR A 149 -9.61 15.03 -25.86
CA THR A 149 -9.67 13.82 -26.66
C THR A 149 -9.01 12.63 -25.95
N LEU A 150 -7.88 12.86 -25.28
CA LEU A 150 -7.24 11.81 -24.49
C LEU A 150 -8.10 11.43 -23.28
N LEU A 151 -8.66 12.39 -22.55
CA LEU A 151 -9.53 12.13 -21.40
C LEU A 151 -10.77 11.31 -21.78
N ASP A 152 -11.44 11.66 -22.88
CA ASP A 152 -12.57 10.88 -23.41
C ASP A 152 -12.18 9.46 -23.78
N THR A 153 -11.01 9.30 -24.38
CA THR A 153 -10.48 7.98 -24.76
C THR A 153 -10.18 7.15 -23.53
N VAL A 154 -9.53 7.74 -22.53
CA VAL A 154 -9.17 7.08 -21.27
C VAL A 154 -10.44 6.67 -20.49
N GLN A 155 -11.47 7.52 -20.45
CA GLN A 155 -12.77 7.19 -19.89
C GLN A 155 -13.38 5.94 -20.55
N ALA A 156 -13.20 5.77 -21.86
CA ALA A 156 -13.75 4.63 -22.59
C ALA A 156 -12.97 3.33 -22.41
N VAL A 157 -11.68 3.38 -22.08
CA VAL A 157 -10.83 2.18 -21.91
C VAL A 157 -10.60 1.79 -20.46
N THR A 158 -10.70 2.73 -19.52
CA THR A 158 -10.48 2.48 -18.10
C THR A 158 -11.58 1.62 -17.46
N HIS A 159 -11.28 1.10 -16.27
CA HIS A 159 -12.24 0.43 -15.41
C HIS A 159 -11.93 0.72 -13.94
N PHE A 160 -12.89 1.34 -13.24
CA PHE A 160 -12.83 1.63 -11.81
C PHE A 160 -13.91 0.86 -11.03
N GLY A 161 -13.76 0.83 -9.71
CA GLY A 161 -14.68 0.23 -8.77
C GLY A 161 -14.20 -1.13 -8.24
N PRO A 162 -15.06 -1.81 -7.47
CA PRO A 162 -14.77 -3.13 -6.92
C PRO A 162 -14.83 -4.21 -8.01
N GLY A 163 -14.11 -5.29 -7.78
CA GLY A 163 -14.05 -6.40 -8.73
C GLY A 163 -13.15 -6.08 -9.92
N GLY A 164 -13.35 -6.82 -11.00
CA GLY A 164 -12.57 -6.67 -12.22
C GLY A 164 -13.44 -6.66 -13.46
N ARG A 165 -12.81 -6.72 -14.64
CA ARG A 165 -13.55 -6.71 -15.91
C ARG A 165 -14.46 -7.93 -16.02
N PRO A 166 -15.68 -7.78 -16.56
CA PRO A 166 -16.58 -8.91 -16.79
C PRO A 166 -15.90 -10.02 -17.60
N ARG A 167 -16.32 -11.27 -17.37
CA ARG A 167 -15.83 -12.42 -18.16
C ARG A 167 -16.02 -12.17 -19.65
N GLY A 168 -15.00 -12.48 -20.44
CA GLY A 168 -14.96 -12.19 -21.89
C GLY A 168 -14.45 -10.80 -22.26
N GLN A 169 -14.36 -9.87 -21.30
CA GLN A 169 -13.72 -8.55 -21.47
C GLN A 169 -12.42 -8.41 -20.67
N GLN A 170 -11.99 -9.50 -20.02
CA GLN A 170 -10.76 -9.54 -19.23
C GLN A 170 -9.55 -9.41 -20.14
N ILE A 171 -8.58 -8.64 -19.68
CA ILE A 171 -7.28 -8.51 -20.34
C ILE A 171 -6.33 -9.45 -19.61
N ARG A 172 -5.56 -10.25 -20.36
CA ARG A 172 -4.63 -11.18 -19.74
C ARG A 172 -3.31 -10.45 -19.46
N PRO A 173 -2.74 -10.57 -18.24
CA PRO A 173 -1.39 -10.09 -17.99
C PRO A 173 -0.37 -10.79 -18.91
N PRO A 174 0.81 -10.17 -19.14
CA PRO A 174 1.88 -10.79 -19.91
C PRO A 174 2.23 -12.20 -19.42
N ALA A 175 2.59 -13.09 -20.34
CA ALA A 175 2.82 -14.50 -20.04
C ALA A 175 3.94 -14.71 -18.99
N GLU A 176 4.99 -13.90 -19.05
CA GLU A 176 6.11 -13.94 -18.11
C GLU A 176 5.69 -13.57 -16.68
N VAL A 177 4.83 -12.57 -16.53
CA VAL A 177 4.23 -12.20 -15.23
C VAL A 177 3.41 -13.36 -14.69
N MET A 178 2.58 -13.97 -15.53
CA MET A 178 1.76 -15.12 -15.12
C MET A 178 2.60 -16.34 -14.75
N GLN A 179 3.74 -16.57 -15.43
CA GLN A 179 4.67 -17.63 -15.08
C GLN A 179 5.27 -17.42 -13.67
N ARG A 180 5.66 -16.20 -13.32
CA ARG A 180 6.15 -15.86 -11.97
C ARG A 180 5.07 -16.10 -10.91
N PHE A 181 3.82 -15.74 -11.19
CA PHE A 181 2.70 -16.03 -10.29
C PHE A 181 2.51 -17.54 -10.10
N SER A 182 2.54 -18.32 -11.17
CA SER A 182 2.38 -19.79 -11.10
C SER A 182 3.54 -20.49 -10.37
N ALA A 183 4.76 -19.96 -10.48
CA ALA A 183 5.95 -20.54 -9.85
C ALA A 183 6.07 -20.26 -8.35
N ASN A 184 5.45 -19.18 -7.86
CA ASN A 184 5.57 -18.75 -6.47
C ASN A 184 4.45 -19.33 -5.58
N PRO A 185 4.76 -19.99 -4.45
CA PRO A 185 3.76 -20.65 -3.59
C PRO A 185 2.77 -19.69 -2.92
N LEU A 186 3.10 -18.40 -2.80
CA LEU A 186 2.21 -17.38 -2.27
C LEU A 186 1.28 -16.80 -3.35
N LEU A 187 1.57 -17.03 -4.63
CA LEU A 187 0.83 -16.44 -5.76
C LEU A 187 0.10 -17.48 -6.64
N SER A 188 0.47 -18.76 -6.58
CA SER A 188 -0.02 -19.77 -7.54
C SER A 188 -1.55 -19.93 -7.55
N ASP A 189 -2.20 -19.76 -6.40
CA ASP A 189 -3.66 -19.79 -6.21
C ASP A 189 -4.36 -18.44 -6.44
N ILE A 190 -3.63 -17.35 -6.69
CA ILE A 190 -4.21 -16.02 -6.97
C ILE A 190 -4.19 -15.63 -8.45
N THR A 191 -3.73 -16.52 -9.34
CA THR A 191 -3.67 -16.31 -10.79
C THR A 191 -5.00 -15.88 -11.41
N SER A 192 -6.13 -16.44 -10.95
CA SER A 192 -7.47 -16.03 -11.38
C SER A 192 -7.76 -14.57 -11.03
N ALA A 193 -7.40 -14.13 -9.81
CA ALA A 193 -7.56 -12.74 -9.40
C ALA A 193 -6.62 -11.81 -10.17
N ALA A 194 -5.42 -12.28 -10.52
CA ALA A 194 -4.45 -11.54 -11.32
C ALA A 194 -4.97 -11.26 -12.74
N ILE A 195 -5.76 -12.17 -13.32
CA ILE A 195 -6.42 -11.95 -14.61
C ILE A 195 -7.67 -11.08 -14.46
N GLU A 196 -8.47 -11.34 -13.42
CA GLU A 196 -9.73 -10.61 -13.19
C GLU A 196 -9.50 -9.10 -13.05
N HIS A 197 -8.48 -8.70 -12.28
CA HIS A 197 -8.21 -7.30 -11.97
C HIS A 197 -7.26 -6.60 -12.96
N PHE A 198 -6.74 -7.28 -13.97
CA PHE A 198 -5.78 -6.67 -14.88
C PHE A 198 -6.44 -5.68 -15.85
N GLY A 199 -5.76 -4.55 -16.08
CA GLY A 199 -6.30 -3.37 -16.76
C GLY A 199 -7.41 -2.68 -15.97
N THR A 200 -7.37 -2.69 -14.64
CA THR A 200 -8.33 -1.97 -13.77
C THR A 200 -7.60 -1.08 -12.77
N GLN A 201 -8.21 0.04 -12.41
CA GLN A 201 -7.60 1.04 -11.52
C GLN A 201 -8.13 0.96 -10.09
N GLY A 202 -9.35 0.45 -9.89
CA GLY A 202 -9.90 0.30 -8.55
C GLY A 202 -10.67 1.49 -8.01
N ASP A 203 -10.50 1.80 -6.73
CA ASP A 203 -11.30 2.76 -5.98
C ASP A 203 -10.47 3.55 -4.96
N GLY A 204 -11.14 4.45 -4.21
CA GLY A 204 -10.46 5.34 -3.27
C GLY A 204 -9.73 6.48 -3.97
N ASN A 205 -8.45 6.69 -3.62
CA ASN A 205 -7.63 7.77 -4.17
C ASN A 205 -7.01 7.44 -5.54
N HIS A 206 -7.38 6.32 -6.16
CA HIS A 206 -6.90 5.91 -7.48
C HIS A 206 -7.55 6.75 -8.58
N PHE A 207 -6.78 7.11 -9.61
CA PHE A 207 -7.24 8.00 -10.67
C PHE A 207 -6.54 7.80 -12.01
N ALA A 208 -7.20 8.26 -13.08
CA ALA A 208 -6.59 8.59 -14.35
C ALA A 208 -6.68 10.10 -14.57
N TYR A 209 -5.53 10.74 -14.71
CA TYR A 209 -5.38 12.18 -14.82
C TYR A 209 -4.81 12.52 -16.19
N VAL A 210 -5.46 13.47 -16.87
CA VAL A 210 -4.97 14.00 -18.14
C VAL A 210 -4.64 15.47 -17.94
N GLY A 211 -3.50 15.87 -18.48
CA GLY A 211 -3.00 17.23 -18.38
C GLY A 211 -1.98 17.54 -19.47
N THR A 212 -1.26 18.64 -19.31
CA THR A 212 -0.17 19.04 -20.22
C THR A 212 1.11 19.28 -19.46
N LEU A 213 2.24 18.80 -19.98
CA LEU A 213 3.55 19.15 -19.45
C LEU A 213 3.75 20.66 -19.50
N LYS A 214 4.19 21.25 -18.40
CA LYS A 214 4.45 22.69 -18.30
C LYS A 214 5.60 23.13 -19.20
N SER A 215 6.61 22.27 -19.36
CA SER A 215 7.79 22.54 -20.17
C SER A 215 7.50 22.56 -21.68
N SER A 216 6.77 21.57 -22.20
CA SER A 216 6.56 21.37 -23.64
C SER A 216 5.15 21.70 -24.13
N GLY A 217 4.17 21.78 -23.24
CA GLY A 217 2.75 21.87 -23.59
C GLY A 217 2.16 20.57 -24.13
N GLU A 218 2.92 19.47 -24.17
CA GLU A 218 2.44 18.18 -24.66
C GLU A 218 1.50 17.51 -23.68
N THR A 219 0.49 16.83 -24.22
CA THR A 219 -0.51 16.13 -23.42
C THR A 219 0.10 14.90 -22.75
N ALA A 220 -0.22 14.67 -21.49
CA ALA A 220 0.19 13.49 -20.74
C ALA A 220 -1.01 12.80 -20.07
N LEU A 221 -0.95 11.47 -20.03
CA LEU A 221 -1.79 10.63 -19.16
C LEU A 221 -0.96 10.19 -17.98
N VAL A 222 -1.49 10.41 -16.78
CA VAL A 222 -0.96 9.91 -15.53
C VAL A 222 -1.99 8.97 -14.90
N THR A 223 -1.60 7.76 -14.51
CA THR A 223 -2.47 6.83 -13.76
C THR A 223 -1.90 6.55 -12.38
N HIS A 224 -2.79 6.39 -11.41
CA HIS A 224 -2.51 6.11 -10.01
C HIS A 224 -3.35 4.95 -9.53
N HIS A 225 -2.73 3.80 -9.29
CA HIS A 225 -3.36 2.62 -8.71
C HIS A 225 -2.31 1.63 -8.24
N GLY A 226 -2.74 0.63 -7.46
CA GLY A 226 -1.89 -0.47 -7.04
C GLY A 226 -2.29 -1.84 -7.59
N SER A 227 -1.89 -2.85 -6.84
CA SER A 227 -1.96 -4.26 -7.21
C SER A 227 -3.33 -4.91 -7.00
N ARG A 228 -4.34 -4.14 -6.60
CA ARG A 228 -5.75 -4.57 -6.52
C ARG A 228 -5.92 -5.84 -5.66
N GLY A 229 -6.88 -6.70 -6.04
CA GLY A 229 -7.14 -7.97 -5.36
C GLY A 229 -5.92 -8.88 -5.21
N PRO A 230 -5.05 -9.04 -6.24
CA PRO A 230 -3.81 -9.81 -6.10
C PRO A 230 -2.92 -9.36 -4.93
N GLY A 231 -2.61 -8.07 -4.83
CA GLY A 231 -1.78 -7.56 -3.74
C GLY A 231 -2.42 -7.72 -2.38
N ALA A 232 -3.72 -7.42 -2.25
CA ALA A 232 -4.43 -7.58 -0.98
C ALA A 232 -4.40 -9.04 -0.47
N ARG A 233 -4.47 -10.02 -1.39
CA ARG A 233 -4.36 -11.45 -1.08
C ARG A 233 -2.93 -11.82 -0.66
N LEU A 234 -1.91 -11.31 -1.37
CA LEU A 234 -0.51 -11.51 -1.00
C LEU A 234 -0.21 -10.89 0.37
N TYR A 235 -0.65 -9.66 0.63
CA TYR A 235 -0.52 -8.99 1.93
C TYR A 235 -1.11 -9.85 3.06
N SER A 236 -2.33 -10.36 2.86
CA SER A 236 -2.99 -11.23 3.85
C SER A 236 -2.25 -12.55 4.09
N LYS A 237 -1.53 -13.07 3.08
CA LYS A 237 -0.63 -14.23 3.24
C LYS A 237 0.64 -13.83 3.98
N GLY A 238 1.30 -12.73 3.59
CA GLY A 238 2.48 -12.20 4.24
C GLY A 238 2.25 -11.94 5.73
N MET A 239 1.17 -11.25 6.10
CA MET A 239 0.80 -11.02 7.49
C MET A 239 0.65 -12.31 8.31
N ARG A 240 0.12 -13.39 7.71
CA ARG A 240 0.00 -14.70 8.39
C ARG A 240 1.35 -15.38 8.57
N VAL A 241 2.23 -15.28 7.58
CA VAL A 241 3.61 -15.79 7.69
C VAL A 241 4.36 -15.02 8.78
N ALA A 242 4.32 -13.70 8.74
CA ALA A 242 4.96 -12.82 9.72
C ALA A 242 4.44 -13.07 11.14
N GLU A 243 3.13 -13.26 11.34
CA GLU A 243 2.55 -13.57 12.66
C GLU A 243 3.11 -14.88 13.25
N ASN A 244 3.39 -15.89 12.42
CA ASN A 244 3.99 -17.13 12.90
C ASN A 244 5.41 -16.90 13.44
N PHE A 245 6.19 -16.05 12.76
CA PHE A 245 7.52 -15.65 13.23
C PHE A 245 7.42 -14.77 14.48
N ARG A 246 6.54 -13.78 14.52
CA ARG A 246 6.34 -12.89 15.67
C ARG A 246 6.08 -13.65 16.96
N ARG A 247 5.18 -14.65 16.94
CA ARG A 247 4.89 -15.51 18.12
C ARG A 247 6.09 -16.27 18.66
N LEU A 248 7.09 -16.51 17.82
CA LEU A 248 8.32 -17.20 18.20
C LEU A 248 9.43 -16.21 18.58
N LEU A 249 9.63 -15.19 17.76
CA LEU A 249 10.77 -14.29 17.81
C LEU A 249 10.55 -13.10 18.72
N SER A 250 9.34 -12.53 18.78
CA SER A 250 9.02 -11.39 19.66
C SER A 250 7.51 -11.32 19.93
N PRO A 251 7.02 -12.08 20.92
CA PRO A 251 5.60 -12.12 21.27
C PRO A 251 5.02 -10.76 21.74
N GLU A 252 5.89 -9.84 22.17
CA GLU A 252 5.53 -8.49 22.61
C GLU A 252 5.36 -7.51 21.46
N THR A 253 5.99 -7.75 20.31
CA THR A 253 5.77 -6.94 19.11
C THR A 253 4.30 -6.99 18.70
N ALA A 254 3.75 -5.83 18.34
CA ALA A 254 2.38 -5.73 17.87
C ALA A 254 2.18 -6.52 16.57
N PRO A 255 1.05 -7.23 16.37
CA PRO A 255 0.83 -8.06 15.18
C PRO A 255 1.00 -7.32 13.83
N GLN A 256 0.66 -6.04 13.77
CA GLN A 256 0.84 -5.22 12.55
C GLN A 256 2.32 -4.93 12.21
N ASN A 257 3.23 -5.08 13.17
CA ASN A 257 4.67 -4.87 13.01
C ASN A 257 5.44 -6.20 12.98
N ALA A 258 4.74 -7.30 12.70
CA ALA A 258 5.34 -8.60 12.50
C ALA A 258 6.23 -8.61 11.25
N TRP A 259 7.35 -9.33 11.29
CA TRP A 259 8.27 -9.47 10.17
C TRP A 259 8.50 -10.91 9.75
N ILE A 260 8.94 -11.05 8.51
CA ILE A 260 9.47 -12.28 7.93
C ILE A 260 11.01 -12.11 7.91
N PRO A 261 11.78 -12.97 8.60
CA PRO A 261 13.24 -12.94 8.53
C PRO A 261 13.71 -13.19 7.09
N ALA A 262 14.65 -12.37 6.62
CA ALA A 262 15.09 -12.36 5.23
C ALA A 262 15.88 -13.60 4.82
N ASP A 263 16.55 -14.26 5.78
CA ASP A 263 17.38 -15.45 5.61
C ASP A 263 16.57 -16.75 5.76
N THR A 264 15.31 -16.72 5.35
CA THR A 264 14.40 -17.87 5.39
C THR A 264 13.79 -18.13 4.03
N ARG A 265 13.35 -19.38 3.78
CA ARG A 265 12.61 -19.73 2.57
C ARG A 265 11.36 -18.88 2.41
N GLU A 266 10.67 -18.59 3.52
CA GLU A 266 9.52 -17.69 3.55
C GLU A 266 9.89 -16.25 3.15
N GLY A 267 11.06 -15.77 3.57
CA GLY A 267 11.62 -14.48 3.15
C GLY A 267 11.86 -14.42 1.65
N ASP A 268 12.52 -15.44 1.09
CA ASP A 268 12.77 -15.57 -0.36
C ASP A 268 11.46 -15.66 -1.16
N ASP A 269 10.53 -16.51 -0.73
CA ASP A 269 9.22 -16.69 -1.36
C ASP A 269 8.41 -15.39 -1.34
N TYR A 270 8.42 -14.66 -0.22
CA TYR A 270 7.69 -13.39 -0.10
C TYR A 270 8.32 -12.27 -0.91
N TRP A 271 9.65 -12.15 -0.89
CA TRP A 271 10.37 -11.18 -1.71
C TRP A 271 10.12 -11.41 -3.21
N ALA A 272 10.24 -12.65 -3.68
CA ALA A 272 9.93 -13.00 -5.07
C ALA A 272 8.46 -12.69 -5.43
N ALA A 273 7.54 -12.87 -4.48
CA ALA A 273 6.14 -12.52 -4.67
C ALA A 273 5.92 -10.99 -4.77
N LEU A 274 6.60 -10.19 -3.95
CA LEU A 274 6.59 -8.72 -4.04
C LEU A 274 7.08 -8.25 -5.41
N GLN A 275 8.18 -8.81 -5.92
CA GLN A 275 8.71 -8.46 -7.25
C GLN A 275 7.75 -8.85 -8.39
N ALA A 276 7.04 -9.98 -8.27
CA ALA A 276 6.04 -10.37 -9.25
C ALA A 276 4.81 -9.46 -9.22
N ILE A 277 4.36 -9.03 -8.03
CA ILE A 277 3.28 -8.05 -7.89
C ILE A 277 3.68 -6.69 -8.45
N ARG A 278 4.91 -6.23 -8.18
CA ARG A 278 5.46 -4.99 -8.74
C ARG A 278 5.37 -4.96 -10.26
N GLU A 279 5.88 -6.01 -10.90
CA GLU A 279 5.81 -6.14 -12.35
C GLU A 279 4.36 -6.21 -12.85
N TRP A 280 3.48 -6.96 -12.17
CA TRP A 280 2.05 -6.98 -12.51
C TRP A 280 1.43 -5.59 -12.45
N THR A 281 1.71 -4.80 -11.42
CA THR A 281 1.15 -3.45 -11.27
C THR A 281 1.67 -2.51 -12.35
N LYS A 282 2.97 -2.56 -12.66
CA LYS A 282 3.54 -1.81 -13.79
C LYS A 282 2.79 -2.11 -15.08
N GLN A 283 2.67 -3.38 -15.44
CA GLN A 283 1.98 -3.80 -16.66
C GLN A 283 0.48 -3.43 -16.64
N ASN A 284 -0.13 -3.39 -15.45
CA ASN A 284 -1.51 -2.92 -15.27
C ASN A 284 -1.66 -1.41 -15.58
N HIS A 285 -0.67 -0.58 -15.23
CA HIS A 285 -0.64 0.81 -15.71
C HIS A 285 -0.47 0.86 -17.23
N LEU A 286 0.56 0.18 -17.74
CA LEU A 286 0.95 0.30 -19.15
C LEU A 286 -0.16 -0.14 -20.11
N VAL A 287 -0.89 -1.21 -19.79
CA VAL A 287 -1.98 -1.67 -20.65
C VAL A 287 -3.10 -0.65 -20.81
N ILE A 288 -3.39 0.16 -19.79
CA ILE A 288 -4.39 1.24 -19.89
C ILE A 288 -3.89 2.35 -20.81
N HIS A 289 -2.61 2.71 -20.68
CA HIS A 289 -1.96 3.72 -21.52
C HIS A 289 -1.89 3.25 -22.98
N ASP A 290 -1.56 1.98 -23.20
CA ASP A 290 -1.45 1.37 -24.53
C ASP A 290 -2.82 1.26 -25.21
N MET A 291 -3.87 0.90 -24.48
CA MET A 291 -5.24 0.92 -25.01
C MET A 291 -5.69 2.32 -25.44
N ALA A 292 -5.30 3.36 -24.70
CA ALA A 292 -5.59 4.74 -25.08
C ALA A 292 -4.79 5.15 -26.34
N ALA A 293 -3.51 4.79 -26.41
CA ALA A 293 -2.66 5.03 -27.57
C ALA A 293 -3.20 4.34 -28.83
N GLU A 294 -3.52 3.05 -28.73
CA GLU A 294 -4.05 2.24 -29.84
C GLU A 294 -5.37 2.83 -30.38
N ARG A 295 -6.30 3.17 -29.48
CA ARG A 295 -7.60 3.73 -29.86
C ARG A 295 -7.49 5.07 -30.58
N LEU A 296 -6.46 5.86 -30.25
CA LEU A 296 -6.18 7.14 -30.90
C LEU A 296 -5.23 7.03 -32.09
N SER A 297 -4.66 5.84 -32.33
CA SER A 297 -3.50 5.68 -33.23
C SER A 297 -2.39 6.68 -32.92
N ALA A 298 -2.18 6.96 -31.63
CA ALA A 298 -1.26 7.97 -31.13
C ALA A 298 0.11 7.37 -30.80
N HIS A 299 1.15 8.16 -31.02
CA HIS A 299 2.52 7.82 -30.61
C HIS A 299 2.74 8.21 -29.13
N VAL A 300 3.33 7.30 -28.35
CA VAL A 300 3.80 7.60 -26.99
C VAL A 300 5.27 7.99 -27.07
N ALA A 301 5.59 9.25 -26.76
CA ALA A 301 6.95 9.77 -26.89
C ALA A 301 7.85 9.46 -25.71
N ASP A 302 7.29 9.45 -24.50
CA ASP A 302 8.02 9.15 -23.28
C ASP A 302 7.09 8.49 -22.25
N ARG A 303 7.69 7.74 -21.31
CA ARG A 303 7.00 6.95 -20.30
C ARG A 303 7.95 6.57 -19.17
N PHE A 304 7.51 6.83 -17.94
CA PHE A 304 8.14 6.31 -16.73
C PHE A 304 7.10 6.08 -15.63
N TRP A 305 7.53 5.51 -14.51
CA TRP A 305 6.67 5.15 -13.40
C TRP A 305 7.45 5.10 -12.08
N ASN A 306 6.74 5.17 -10.94
CA ASN A 306 7.33 5.07 -9.61
C ASN A 306 6.32 4.53 -8.58
N GLU A 307 6.83 3.81 -7.60
CA GLU A 307 6.10 3.18 -6.50
C GLU A 307 6.15 4.02 -5.24
N HIS A 308 5.11 3.93 -4.42
CA HIS A 308 5.10 4.60 -3.12
C HIS A 308 4.58 3.75 -1.95
N ASN A 309 4.15 2.52 -2.20
CA ASN A 309 3.70 1.56 -1.18
C ASN A 309 4.44 0.23 -1.39
N PHE A 310 5.71 0.15 -1.02
CA PHE A 310 6.52 -1.02 -1.37
C PHE A 310 7.69 -1.25 -0.41
N VAL A 311 8.43 -2.33 -0.66
CA VAL A 311 9.65 -2.67 0.07
C VAL A 311 10.81 -2.69 -0.91
N PHE A 312 11.87 -1.98 -0.55
CA PHE A 312 13.06 -1.80 -1.38
C PHE A 312 14.25 -2.41 -0.65
N ARG A 313 15.23 -2.92 -1.39
CA ARG A 313 16.44 -3.49 -0.80
C ARG A 313 17.67 -2.73 -1.30
N ARG A 314 18.54 -2.34 -0.38
CA ARG A 314 19.80 -1.67 -0.71
C ARG A 314 21.00 -2.62 -0.59
N SER A 315 22.14 -2.15 -1.06
CA SER A 315 23.41 -2.89 -1.02
C SER A 315 23.95 -3.13 0.38
N ASP A 316 23.44 -2.40 1.39
CA ASP A 316 23.71 -2.65 2.82
C ASP A 316 22.98 -3.90 3.38
N GLY A 317 22.13 -4.53 2.57
CA GLY A 317 21.39 -5.73 2.93
C GLY A 317 20.09 -5.48 3.69
N LEU A 318 19.72 -4.22 3.94
CA LEU A 318 18.51 -3.84 4.67
C LEU A 318 17.30 -3.66 3.74
N PHE A 319 16.11 -3.76 4.33
CA PHE A 319 14.81 -3.55 3.71
C PHE A 319 14.23 -2.20 4.12
N TYR A 320 13.92 -1.38 3.12
CA TYR A 320 13.35 -0.05 3.26
C TYR A 320 11.87 -0.13 2.90
N HIS A 321 11.00 0.09 3.87
CA HIS A 321 9.56 0.02 3.70
C HIS A 321 9.02 1.43 3.53
N GLY A 322 8.43 1.73 2.38
CA GLY A 322 7.73 2.98 2.13
C GLY A 322 6.22 2.75 2.15
N LYS A 323 5.50 3.51 2.95
CA LYS A 323 4.04 3.62 2.87
C LYS A 323 3.68 5.08 2.60
N GLY A 324 3.32 5.37 1.36
CA GLY A 324 3.22 6.73 0.86
C GLY A 324 4.59 7.42 0.82
N ALA A 325 5.64 6.73 0.37
CA ALA A 325 6.96 7.32 0.17
C ALA A 325 7.65 6.64 -1.02
N THR A 326 8.27 7.44 -1.90
CA THR A 326 8.89 6.98 -3.15
C THR A 326 10.42 6.97 -3.02
N PRO A 327 11.14 5.95 -3.50
CA PRO A 327 12.61 5.96 -3.51
C PRO A 327 13.19 7.13 -4.31
N ALA A 328 14.26 7.70 -3.77
CA ALA A 328 15.02 8.82 -4.32
C ALA A 328 16.52 8.49 -4.45
N PHE A 329 16.89 7.21 -4.44
CA PHE A 329 18.27 6.73 -4.60
C PHE A 329 18.40 5.90 -5.87
N ASP A 330 19.58 5.92 -6.50
CA ASP A 330 19.76 5.28 -7.81
C ASP A 330 19.79 3.75 -7.74
N ASN A 331 19.50 3.12 -8.89
CA ASN A 331 19.71 1.70 -9.16
C ASN A 331 19.03 0.74 -8.17
N TRP A 332 17.92 1.17 -7.58
CA TRP A 332 17.15 0.35 -6.64
C TRP A 332 16.33 -0.73 -7.37
N ALA A 333 15.99 -0.49 -8.64
CA ALA A 333 15.45 -1.46 -9.58
C ALA A 333 16.04 -1.22 -10.98
N GLU A 334 16.05 -2.26 -11.82
CA GLU A 334 16.58 -2.21 -13.18
C GLU A 334 15.84 -1.22 -14.09
N ASP A 335 14.54 -1.02 -13.84
CA ASP A 335 13.65 -0.14 -14.59
C ASP A 335 13.33 1.16 -13.85
N ALA A 336 14.06 1.48 -12.78
CA ALA A 336 13.93 2.74 -12.08
C ALA A 336 14.53 3.89 -12.91
N THR A 337 13.87 5.05 -12.87
CA THR A 337 14.38 6.31 -13.44
C THR A 337 14.80 7.27 -12.33
N ASP A 338 15.49 8.35 -12.68
CA ASP A 338 15.79 9.46 -11.77
C ASP A 338 14.57 10.37 -11.49
N LEU A 339 13.44 10.10 -12.15
CA LEU A 339 12.22 10.89 -12.08
C LEU A 339 11.15 10.21 -11.22
N THR A 340 10.45 11.04 -10.44
CA THR A 340 9.34 10.62 -9.57
C THR A 340 8.13 11.50 -9.80
N LEU A 341 6.94 10.88 -9.86
CA LEU A 341 5.65 11.56 -9.88
C LEU A 341 5.14 11.74 -8.45
N ILE A 342 4.74 12.98 -8.12
CA ILE A 342 4.12 13.34 -6.84
C ILE A 342 2.78 14.04 -7.13
N PRO A 343 1.64 13.33 -7.08
CA PRO A 343 0.32 13.94 -7.22
C PRO A 343 -0.09 14.74 -5.98
N LEU A 344 -0.66 15.93 -6.19
CA LEU A 344 -1.15 16.76 -5.09
C LEU A 344 -2.62 16.46 -4.80
N ASN A 345 -3.52 16.87 -5.69
CA ASN A 345 -4.92 16.45 -5.70
C ASN A 345 -5.44 16.48 -7.15
N MET A 346 -6.72 16.14 -7.36
CA MET A 346 -7.29 16.02 -8.70
C MET A 346 -7.29 17.31 -9.55
N ALA A 347 -7.23 18.49 -8.92
CA ALA A 347 -7.29 19.80 -9.56
C ALA A 347 -5.96 20.58 -9.46
N GLU A 348 -4.92 19.97 -8.92
CA GLU A 348 -3.58 20.53 -8.80
C GLU A 348 -2.61 19.81 -9.74
N PRO A 349 -1.41 20.37 -10.00
CA PRO A 349 -0.41 19.71 -10.82
C PRO A 349 0.06 18.38 -10.22
N VAL A 350 0.42 17.44 -11.09
CA VAL A 350 1.32 16.33 -10.72
C VAL A 350 2.75 16.82 -10.89
N LEU A 351 3.54 16.80 -9.81
CA LEU A 351 4.93 17.21 -9.86
C LEU A 351 5.77 16.09 -10.47
N ILE A 352 6.69 16.45 -11.36
CA ILE A 352 7.77 15.59 -11.83
C ILE A 352 9.04 16.07 -11.11
N VAL A 353 9.64 15.20 -10.31
CA VAL A 353 10.76 15.57 -9.44
C VAL A 353 11.96 14.67 -9.65
N ARG A 354 13.16 15.20 -9.38
CA ARG A 354 14.35 14.39 -9.11
C ARG A 354 14.58 14.29 -7.61
N GLY A 355 14.66 13.07 -7.11
CA GLY A 355 14.90 12.83 -5.70
C GLY A 355 16.34 13.18 -5.30
N ASN A 356 16.53 13.82 -4.15
CA ASN A 356 17.86 14.27 -3.70
C ASN A 356 18.64 13.22 -2.90
N ASN A 357 18.10 12.00 -2.74
CA ASN A 357 18.65 10.97 -1.86
C ASN A 357 18.97 11.50 -0.44
N ALA A 358 18.10 12.36 0.10
CA ALA A 358 18.37 13.12 1.31
C ALA A 358 18.50 12.18 2.53
N ALA A 359 19.52 12.40 3.36
CA ALA A 359 19.80 11.54 4.51
C ALA A 359 18.66 11.56 5.55
N ASN A 360 18.08 12.73 5.78
CA ASN A 360 16.88 12.91 6.62
C ASN A 360 15.62 12.28 6.01
N GLY A 361 15.60 12.01 4.71
CA GLY A 361 14.56 11.22 4.05
C GLY A 361 14.88 9.73 3.95
N LEU A 362 16.04 9.29 4.43
CA LEU A 362 16.58 7.93 4.23
C LEU A 362 16.63 7.51 2.74
N GLY A 363 16.79 8.49 1.85
CA GLY A 363 16.73 8.27 0.40
C GLY A 363 15.32 8.16 -0.17
N PHE A 364 14.31 8.76 0.46
CA PHE A 364 12.94 8.80 -0.07
C PHE A 364 12.42 10.22 -0.26
N SER A 365 11.50 10.37 -1.19
CA SER A 365 10.68 11.57 -1.43
C SER A 365 9.23 11.30 -1.00
N PRO A 366 8.43 12.36 -0.72
CA PRO A 366 7.00 12.21 -0.47
C PRO A 366 6.28 11.64 -1.69
N HIS A 367 5.10 11.06 -1.46
CA HIS A 367 4.31 10.43 -2.51
C HIS A 367 3.15 11.29 -3.02
N GLY A 368 2.72 12.30 -2.26
CA GLY A 368 1.63 13.17 -2.68
C GLY A 368 1.38 14.32 -1.72
N ALA A 369 0.15 14.82 -1.66
CA ALA A 369 -0.21 15.85 -0.68
C ALA A 369 -0.51 15.30 0.72
N GLY A 370 -0.99 14.07 0.82
CA GLY A 370 -1.52 13.52 2.07
C GLY A 370 -2.87 14.12 2.45
N ARG A 371 -3.58 13.46 3.37
CA ARG A 371 -4.92 13.87 3.81
C ARG A 371 -4.85 14.66 5.11
N ASN A 372 -5.63 15.72 5.21
CA ASN A 372 -5.85 16.45 6.46
C ASN A 372 -6.84 15.72 7.38
N PHE A 373 -7.84 15.08 6.77
CA PHE A 373 -8.95 14.47 7.50
C PHE A 373 -9.24 13.06 7.00
N SER A 374 -9.71 12.21 7.92
CA SER A 374 -10.32 10.94 7.53
C SER A 374 -11.51 11.17 6.60
N ARG A 375 -11.80 10.24 5.70
CA ARG A 375 -12.96 10.34 4.79
C ARG A 375 -14.27 10.62 5.53
N THR A 376 -14.45 9.99 6.70
CA THR A 376 -15.63 10.19 7.55
C THR A 376 -15.69 11.58 8.17
N GLN A 377 -14.55 12.11 8.63
CA GLN A 377 -14.49 13.45 9.21
C GLN A 377 -14.69 14.52 8.14
N HIS A 378 -14.03 14.41 6.98
CA HIS A 378 -14.20 15.35 5.87
C HIS A 378 -15.67 15.46 5.42
N ARG A 379 -16.34 14.32 5.23
CA ARG A 379 -17.79 14.29 4.92
C ARG A 379 -18.65 15.00 5.97
N ARG A 380 -18.29 14.92 7.25
CA ARG A 380 -19.01 15.63 8.33
C ARG A 380 -18.78 17.13 8.29
N MET A 381 -17.58 17.58 7.90
CA MET A 381 -17.26 19.01 7.78
C MET A 381 -18.05 19.68 6.65
N GLN A 382 -18.39 18.92 5.61
CA GLN A 382 -19.21 19.39 4.49
C GLN A 382 -20.72 19.31 4.73
N ALA A 383 -21.16 19.03 5.97
CA ALA A 383 -22.57 18.94 6.30
C ALA A 383 -23.31 20.26 6.00
N GLY A 384 -24.50 20.14 5.40
CA GLY A 384 -25.33 21.30 5.01
C GLY A 384 -25.13 21.75 3.56
N ARG A 385 -24.21 21.13 2.82
CA ARG A 385 -24.01 21.34 1.38
C ARG A 385 -24.37 20.06 0.62
N THR A 386 -24.80 20.19 -0.62
CA THR A 386 -25.03 19.04 -1.51
C THR A 386 -23.72 18.59 -2.17
N ASP A 387 -23.61 17.30 -2.48
CA ASP A 387 -22.45 16.75 -3.19
C ASP A 387 -22.19 17.48 -4.53
N ALA A 388 -23.27 17.90 -5.22
CA ALA A 388 -23.19 18.63 -6.48
C ALA A 388 -22.61 20.04 -6.32
N GLU A 389 -22.98 20.78 -5.27
CA GLU A 389 -22.45 22.12 -4.99
C GLU A 389 -20.95 22.06 -4.65
N ILE A 390 -20.54 21.10 -3.81
CA ILE A 390 -19.14 20.91 -3.44
C ILE A 390 -18.32 20.53 -4.68
N PHE A 391 -18.83 19.56 -5.46
CA PHE A 391 -18.17 19.13 -6.69
C PHE A 391 -18.00 20.27 -7.69
N ALA A 392 -19.07 21.04 -7.97
CA ALA A 392 -19.02 22.16 -8.91
C ALA A 392 -18.05 23.27 -8.47
N GLU A 393 -17.97 23.55 -7.16
CA GLU A 393 -17.04 24.54 -6.63
C GLU A 393 -15.58 24.07 -6.76
N GLU A 394 -15.29 22.86 -6.25
CA GLU A 394 -13.91 22.38 -6.11
C GLU A 394 -13.31 21.90 -7.44
N THR A 395 -14.13 21.56 -8.44
CA THR A 395 -13.67 21.04 -9.74
C THR A 395 -13.86 22.00 -10.91
N LYS A 396 -14.24 23.27 -10.65
CA LYS A 396 -14.54 24.29 -11.68
C LYS A 396 -13.49 24.49 -12.78
N ALA A 397 -12.24 24.15 -12.50
CA ALA A 397 -11.09 24.37 -13.40
C ALA A 397 -10.72 23.13 -14.23
N ILE A 398 -11.39 21.99 -14.02
CA ILE A 398 -11.04 20.70 -14.64
C ILE A 398 -12.29 19.95 -15.13
N ASP A 399 -12.09 19.03 -16.05
CA ASP A 399 -13.07 18.01 -16.39
C ASP A 399 -12.94 16.82 -15.43
N ALA A 400 -13.64 16.91 -14.29
CA ALA A 400 -13.68 15.85 -13.29
C ALA A 400 -14.79 14.84 -13.60
N ARG A 401 -14.47 13.54 -13.53
CA ARG A 401 -15.41 12.45 -13.84
C ARG A 401 -15.35 11.37 -12.77
N PHE A 402 -16.53 10.86 -12.40
CA PHE A 402 -16.65 9.67 -11.56
C PHE A 402 -17.20 8.52 -12.39
N PHE A 403 -16.41 7.44 -12.49
CA PHE A 403 -16.72 6.28 -13.33
C PHE A 403 -18.04 5.61 -12.93
N SER A 404 -18.36 5.56 -11.63
CA SER A 404 -19.63 5.03 -11.14
C SER A 404 -20.85 5.91 -11.44
N GLY A 405 -20.63 7.17 -11.86
CA GLY A 405 -21.66 8.19 -11.96
C GLY A 405 -22.05 8.83 -10.62
N VAL A 406 -21.39 8.46 -9.52
CA VAL A 406 -21.70 8.93 -8.16
C VAL A 406 -20.51 9.67 -7.57
N THR A 407 -20.70 10.96 -7.26
CA THR A 407 -19.67 11.80 -6.63
C THR A 407 -19.19 11.24 -5.29
N ASP A 408 -17.87 11.11 -5.14
CA ASP A 408 -17.22 10.90 -3.84
C ASP A 408 -16.58 12.22 -3.38
N ILE A 409 -17.28 12.94 -2.51
CA ILE A 409 -16.77 14.21 -1.96
C ILE A 409 -15.52 14.00 -1.10
N SER A 410 -15.26 12.79 -0.61
CA SER A 410 -14.13 12.53 0.29
C SER A 410 -12.78 12.49 -0.41
N GLU A 411 -12.77 12.54 -1.74
CA GLU A 411 -11.56 12.59 -2.58
C GLU A 411 -11.42 13.92 -3.35
N LEU A 412 -12.28 14.91 -3.07
CA LEU A 412 -12.17 16.25 -3.64
C LEU A 412 -11.01 17.04 -3.02
N PRO A 413 -10.52 18.11 -3.69
CA PRO A 413 -9.35 18.88 -3.28
C PRO A 413 -9.29 19.26 -1.78
N SER A 414 -10.41 19.66 -1.17
CA SER A 414 -10.46 20.09 0.24
C SER A 414 -10.15 18.98 1.25
N ALA A 415 -10.10 17.71 0.83
CA ALA A 415 -9.72 16.58 1.68
C ALA A 415 -8.20 16.46 1.91
N TYR A 416 -7.40 17.11 1.06
CA TYR A 416 -5.95 16.99 1.01
C TYR A 416 -5.23 18.18 1.65
N LYS A 417 -3.95 18.01 1.97
CA LYS A 417 -3.10 19.13 2.40
C LYS A 417 -2.90 20.13 1.27
N SER A 418 -2.53 21.36 1.63
CA SER A 418 -2.22 22.41 0.67
C SER A 418 -1.06 22.01 -0.23
N ALA A 419 -1.28 22.07 -1.55
CA ALA A 419 -0.26 21.91 -2.59
C ALA A 419 0.96 22.83 -2.35
N ALA A 420 0.69 24.08 -1.95
CA ALA A 420 1.74 25.06 -1.68
C ALA A 420 2.57 24.71 -0.43
N SER A 421 1.92 24.18 0.62
CA SER A 421 2.61 23.73 1.83
C SER A 421 3.55 22.56 1.52
N VAL A 422 3.03 21.52 0.85
CA VAL A 422 3.80 20.32 0.51
C VAL A 422 5.02 20.66 -0.36
N ARG A 423 4.85 21.52 -1.37
CA ARG A 423 5.97 22.00 -2.21
C ARG A 423 7.05 22.70 -1.39
N ARG A 424 6.64 23.63 -0.54
CA ARG A 424 7.56 24.41 0.29
C ARG A 424 8.30 23.52 1.29
N GLN A 425 7.65 22.49 1.83
CA GLN A 425 8.28 21.52 2.72
C GLN A 425 9.24 20.58 1.97
N ILE A 426 8.91 20.13 0.76
CA ILE A 426 9.84 19.37 -0.10
C ILE A 426 11.16 20.14 -0.29
N GLU A 427 11.06 21.43 -0.59
CA GLU A 427 12.21 22.32 -0.75
C GLU A 427 12.95 22.55 0.59
N HIS A 428 12.21 22.90 1.66
CA HIS A 428 12.78 23.18 2.98
C HIS A 428 13.61 22.02 3.52
N TYR A 429 13.11 20.79 3.39
CA TYR A 429 13.78 19.58 3.84
C TYR A 429 14.76 19.00 2.80
N GLY A 430 14.89 19.64 1.63
CA GLY A 430 15.79 19.22 0.56
C GLY A 430 15.50 17.82 0.02
N LEU A 431 14.24 17.39 -0.02
CA LEU A 431 13.87 16.00 -0.34
C LEU A 431 13.90 15.71 -1.85
N ALA A 432 13.57 16.69 -2.68
CA ALA A 432 13.55 16.57 -4.14
C ALA A 432 13.60 17.94 -4.82
N GLU A 433 14.03 17.97 -6.08
CA GLU A 433 13.93 19.12 -6.99
C GLU A 433 12.74 18.93 -7.94
N VAL A 434 11.85 19.92 -8.03
CA VAL A 434 10.78 19.91 -9.05
C VAL A 434 11.36 20.31 -10.40
N VAL A 435 11.34 19.39 -11.36
CA VAL A 435 11.95 19.58 -12.69
C VAL A 435 10.93 19.82 -13.79
N ASP A 436 9.69 19.36 -13.61
CA ASP A 436 8.55 19.69 -14.48
C ASP A 436 7.22 19.45 -13.74
N GLU A 437 6.11 19.79 -14.37
CA GLU A 437 4.76 19.65 -13.84
C GLU A 437 3.79 19.20 -14.94
N VAL A 438 2.88 18.27 -14.62
CA VAL A 438 1.70 18.03 -15.45
C VAL A 438 0.58 18.93 -14.96
N LEU A 439 0.24 19.95 -15.73
CA LEU A 439 -0.86 20.88 -15.41
C LEU A 439 -2.22 20.22 -15.69
N PRO A 440 -3.22 20.39 -14.82
CA PRO A 440 -4.47 19.65 -14.91
C PRO A 440 -5.32 20.06 -16.11
N HIS A 441 -5.89 19.06 -16.78
CA HIS A 441 -7.03 19.23 -17.68
C HIS A 441 -8.28 18.50 -17.14
N GLY A 442 -8.12 17.24 -16.73
CA GLY A 442 -9.22 16.45 -16.19
C GLY A 442 -8.77 15.22 -15.43
N CYS A 443 -9.66 14.68 -14.61
CA CYS A 443 -9.36 13.56 -13.72
C CYS A 443 -10.57 12.62 -13.61
N ILE A 444 -10.32 11.33 -13.78
CA ILE A 444 -11.31 10.25 -13.66
C ILE A 444 -10.99 9.46 -12.40
N MET A 445 -11.98 9.33 -11.52
CA MET A 445 -11.91 8.52 -10.30
C MET A 445 -13.08 7.54 -10.23
N ALA A 446 -13.04 6.60 -9.27
CA ALA A 446 -14.11 5.62 -9.10
C ALA A 446 -15.48 6.23 -8.75
N GLY A 447 -15.49 7.17 -7.80
CA GLY A 447 -16.72 7.68 -7.18
C GLY A 447 -17.23 6.78 -6.05
N ASP A 448 -18.31 7.21 -5.38
CA ASP A 448 -18.89 6.51 -4.23
C ASP A 448 -19.78 5.35 -4.68
N TRP A 449 -19.12 4.29 -5.16
CA TRP A 449 -19.79 3.08 -5.62
C TRP A 449 -20.58 2.38 -4.51
N GLU A 450 -20.24 2.61 -3.23
CA GLU A 450 -20.92 1.98 -2.10
C GLU A 450 -22.37 2.43 -1.96
N LYS A 451 -22.72 3.66 -2.36
CA LYS A 451 -24.12 4.13 -2.39
C LYS A 451 -25.00 3.19 -3.21
N ASP A 452 -24.46 2.64 -4.30
CA ASP A 452 -25.15 1.73 -5.20
C ASP A 452 -24.91 0.25 -4.93
N ALA A 453 -24.19 -0.08 -3.85
CA ALA A 453 -23.82 -1.45 -3.55
C ALA A 453 -25.06 -2.37 -3.40
N PRO A 454 -25.03 -3.61 -3.93
CA PRO A 454 -26.19 -4.50 -3.94
C PRO A 454 -26.82 -4.74 -2.56
N TRP A 455 -26.01 -4.80 -1.49
CA TRP A 455 -26.51 -4.97 -0.12
C TRP A 455 -27.18 -3.72 0.43
N ARG A 456 -26.72 -2.51 0.06
CA ARG A 456 -27.37 -1.24 0.46
C ARG A 456 -28.68 -1.04 -0.29
N LYS A 457 -28.72 -1.30 -1.61
CA LYS A 457 -29.96 -1.34 -2.40
C LYS A 457 -30.97 -2.35 -1.86
N LYS A 458 -30.50 -3.55 -1.45
CA LYS A 458 -31.36 -4.56 -0.80
C LYS A 458 -31.89 -4.09 0.55
N LYS A 459 -31.10 -3.33 1.33
CA LYS A 459 -31.53 -2.73 2.60
C LYS A 459 -32.56 -1.63 2.39
N GLN A 460 -32.32 -0.70 1.44
CA GLN A 460 -33.28 0.35 1.08
C GLN A 460 -34.60 -0.23 0.58
N ARG A 461 -34.57 -1.20 -0.36
CA ARG A 461 -35.78 -1.90 -0.81
C ARG A 461 -36.55 -2.56 0.33
N ARG A 462 -35.85 -3.13 1.33
CA ARG A 462 -36.49 -3.69 2.53
C ARG A 462 -37.11 -2.63 3.43
N GLN A 463 -36.49 -1.45 3.53
CA GLN A 463 -37.00 -0.32 4.31
C GLN A 463 -38.21 0.32 3.62
N GLU A 464 -38.17 0.50 2.30
CA GLU A 464 -39.29 0.97 1.48
C GLU A 464 -40.48 0.00 1.52
N GLN A 465 -40.22 -1.32 1.42
CA GLN A 465 -41.25 -2.36 1.58
C GLN A 465 -41.79 -2.47 3.01
N GLY A 466 -41.01 -2.06 4.01
CA GLY A 466 -41.44 -1.99 5.41
C GLY A 466 -42.29 -0.75 5.70
N ALA A 467 -41.93 0.41 5.14
CA ALA A 467 -42.66 1.66 5.28
C ALA A 467 -44.02 1.62 4.57
N GLY A 468 -44.09 1.04 3.35
CA GLY A 468 -45.35 0.88 2.62
C GLY A 468 -46.37 -0.07 3.26
N ARG A 469 -45.97 -0.86 4.27
CA ARG A 469 -46.86 -1.73 5.04
C ARG A 469 -47.51 -1.04 6.24
N VAL A 470 -46.93 0.07 6.71
CA VAL A 470 -47.45 0.84 7.84
C VAL A 470 -48.56 1.79 7.36
N ASP A 471 -48.44 2.36 6.16
CA ASP A 471 -49.46 3.27 5.60
C ASP A 471 -50.75 2.54 5.16
N THR A 472 -50.70 1.26 4.82
CA THR A 472 -51.91 0.49 4.43
C THR A 472 -52.77 0.02 5.62
N LEU A 473 -52.29 0.16 6.87
CA LEU A 473 -53.04 -0.24 8.07
C LEU A 473 -53.77 0.94 8.75
N SER A 474 -53.51 2.18 8.35
CA SER A 474 -54.23 3.37 8.87
C SER A 474 -55.48 3.75 8.07
N GLU A 475 -55.69 3.19 6.87
CA GLU A 475 -56.88 3.50 6.04
C GLU A 475 -58.01 2.46 6.12
N ALA A 476 -57.85 1.39 6.91
CA ALA A 476 -58.87 0.34 7.10
C ALA A 476 -59.60 0.42 8.45
N GLY A 477 -59.62 1.59 9.09
CA GLY A 477 -60.19 1.80 10.43
C GLY A 477 -61.00 3.09 10.59
N GLY A 478 -61.75 3.50 9.56
CA GLY A 478 -62.70 4.62 9.57
C GLY A 478 -64.10 4.17 9.20
#